data_AF-A0A5B9QB42-F1
#
_entry.id   AF-A0A5B9QB42-F1
#
_cell.length_a   1.000
_cell.length_b   1.000
_cell.length_c   1.000
_cell.angle_alpha   90.00
_cell.angle_beta   90.00
_cell.angle_gamma   90.00
#
_symmetry.space_group_name_H-M   'P 1'
#
loop_
_entity.id
_entity.type
_entity.pdbx_description
1 polymer ?
#
loop_
_entity_poly.entity_id
_entity_poly.type
_entity_poly.pdbx_seq_one_letter_code
_entity_poly.pdbx_strand_id
1 'polypeptide(L)'
;MATPTAVVAYLALFAGVAAVFLFANLLIGRLVRPNLPNEEKLEVYECGEPVIGSSFVQFDLRFYVVALLFIIFDVEIAFFFPWATVFGKATQLTSPNMPIVASEVLSEGDANQLSPMAAMRFEEMGAAPVVGEGGAEGVRATARKLALTSFADIAVFFAVLLVGFAYVWRRGDLDWVRATTNQRGEVVGRAPPRAMEATQRSGGSVLSA
;
A
#
# COMPACT_ATOMS: atom_id res chain seq x y z
N MET A 1 23.29 -13.14 20.66
CA MET A 1 22.00 -12.54 20.20
C MET A 1 22.09 -11.04 20.43
N ALA A 2 21.73 -10.20 19.45
CA ALA A 2 21.72 -8.75 19.69
C ALA A 2 20.67 -8.43 20.75
N THR A 3 21.03 -7.65 21.77
CA THR A 3 20.04 -7.19 22.76
C THR A 3 19.03 -6.28 22.06
N PRO A 4 17.76 -6.18 22.54
CA PRO A 4 16.79 -5.25 21.96
C PRO A 4 17.33 -3.82 21.89
N THR A 5 18.11 -3.42 22.90
CA THR A 5 18.81 -2.15 22.94
C THR A 5 19.84 -1.99 21.81
N ALA A 6 20.59 -3.05 21.47
CA ALA A 6 21.54 -3.02 20.36
C ALA A 6 20.83 -2.90 19.01
N VAL A 7 19.70 -3.60 18.80
CA VAL A 7 18.90 -3.48 17.57
C VAL A 7 18.41 -2.04 17.40
N VAL A 8 17.83 -1.45 18.44
CA VAL A 8 17.37 -0.05 18.41
C VAL A 8 18.54 0.90 18.14
N ALA A 9 19.69 0.67 18.78
CA ALA A 9 20.88 1.49 18.55
C ALA A 9 21.37 1.43 17.09
N TYR A 10 21.39 0.24 16.47
CA TYR A 10 21.76 0.10 15.06
C TYR A 10 20.76 0.78 14.13
N LEU A 11 19.46 0.65 14.38
CA LEU A 11 18.44 1.34 13.58
C LEU A 11 18.52 2.86 13.72
N ALA A 12 18.72 3.36 14.94
CA ALA A 12 18.90 4.79 15.21
C ALA A 12 20.17 5.32 14.53
N LEU A 13 21.28 4.59 14.60
CA LEU A 13 22.52 4.93 13.92
C LEU A 13 22.32 4.97 12.40
N PHE A 14 21.71 3.94 11.83
CA PHE A 14 21.42 3.88 10.40
C PHE A 14 20.55 5.06 9.93
N ALA A 15 19.44 5.32 10.62
CA ALA A 15 18.55 6.43 10.31
C ALA A 15 19.25 7.79 10.50
N GLY A 16 20.06 7.93 11.55
CA GLY A 16 20.86 9.13 11.80
C GLY A 16 21.87 9.40 10.70
N VAL A 17 22.63 8.38 10.28
CA VAL A 17 23.59 8.50 9.17
C VAL A 17 22.88 8.82 7.87
N ALA A 18 21.74 8.18 7.57
CA ALA A 18 20.95 8.47 6.38
C ALA A 18 20.43 9.91 6.36
N ALA A 19 19.93 10.40 7.50
CA ALA A 19 19.50 11.79 7.66
C ALA A 19 20.67 12.76 7.48
N VAL A 20 21.80 12.52 8.15
CA VAL A 20 23.01 13.34 7.99
C VAL A 20 23.45 13.37 6.54
N PHE A 21 23.46 12.22 5.85
CA PHE A 21 23.81 12.16 4.43
C PHE A 21 22.86 13.00 3.57
N LEU A 22 21.54 12.88 3.78
CA LEU A 22 20.54 13.65 3.06
C LEU A 22 20.68 15.17 3.32
N PHE A 23 20.76 15.58 4.59
CA PHE A 23 20.82 16.99 4.96
C PHE A 23 22.17 17.64 4.67
N ALA A 24 23.28 16.92 4.83
CA ALA A 24 24.61 17.44 4.48
C ALA A 24 24.70 17.74 2.98
N ASN A 25 24.20 16.84 2.12
CA ASN A 25 24.19 17.09 0.67
C ASN A 25 23.30 18.28 0.29
N LEU A 26 22.11 18.42 0.91
CA LEU A 26 21.25 19.58 0.71
C LEU A 26 21.91 20.88 1.20
N LEU A 27 22.62 20.84 2.33
CA LEU A 27 23.31 22.00 2.91
C LEU A 27 24.51 22.42 2.05
N ILE A 28 25.32 21.46 1.59
CA ILE A 28 26.42 21.69 0.66
C ILE A 28 25.88 22.28 -0.64
N GLY A 29 24.81 21.69 -1.20
CA GLY A 29 24.16 22.21 -2.40
C GLY A 29 23.66 23.65 -2.23
N ARG A 30 23.07 23.96 -1.07
CA ARG A 30 22.64 25.33 -0.74
C ARG A 30 23.80 26.30 -0.57
N LEU A 31 24.94 25.87 -0.03
CA LEU A 31 26.11 26.72 0.22
C LEU A 31 26.95 26.98 -1.04
N VAL A 32 27.11 25.96 -1.88
CA VAL A 32 27.92 26.04 -3.12
C VAL A 32 27.15 26.71 -4.26
N ARG A 33 25.81 26.58 -4.32
CA ARG A 33 24.99 27.14 -5.39
C ARG A 33 24.98 28.68 -5.36
N PRO A 34 25.30 29.35 -6.48
CA PRO A 34 25.12 30.79 -6.60
C PRO A 34 23.66 31.21 -6.41
N ASN A 35 23.41 32.10 -5.45
CA ASN A 35 22.07 32.60 -5.15
C ASN A 35 21.81 33.95 -5.84
N LEU A 36 21.38 33.89 -7.10
CA LEU A 36 20.95 35.04 -7.89
C LEU A 36 19.45 34.88 -8.23
N PRO A 37 18.55 35.39 -7.36
CA PRO A 37 17.11 35.41 -7.65
C PRO A 37 16.76 36.57 -8.59
N ASN A 38 15.91 36.32 -9.57
CA ASN A 38 15.26 37.31 -10.43
C ASN A 38 13.76 36.95 -10.52
N GLU A 39 12.91 37.89 -10.94
CA GLU A 39 11.45 37.68 -10.98
C GLU A 39 11.08 36.51 -11.90
N GLU A 40 11.65 36.44 -13.11
CA GLU A 40 11.39 35.37 -14.08
C GLU A 40 11.73 33.95 -13.58
N LYS A 41 12.85 33.74 -12.86
CA LYS A 41 13.21 32.41 -12.29
C LYS A 41 12.41 32.03 -11.06
N LEU A 42 11.73 33.01 -10.45
CA LEU A 42 10.82 32.78 -9.34
C LEU A 42 9.39 32.53 -9.82
N GLU A 43 9.12 32.67 -11.12
CA GLU A 43 7.84 32.26 -11.71
C GLU A 43 7.68 30.74 -11.68
N VAL A 44 6.43 30.28 -11.64
CA VAL A 44 6.07 28.85 -11.59
C VAL A 44 6.32 28.14 -12.93
N TYR A 45 6.38 28.90 -14.03
CA TYR A 45 6.46 28.37 -15.40
C TYR A 45 7.40 29.20 -16.26
N GLU A 46 8.33 28.55 -16.98
CA GLU A 46 9.45 29.23 -17.66
C GLU A 46 9.21 29.53 -19.16
N CYS A 47 8.06 29.14 -19.73
CA CYS A 47 7.81 29.35 -21.16
C CYS A 47 7.29 30.77 -21.51
N GLY A 48 7.27 31.69 -20.54
CA GLY A 48 6.87 33.09 -20.74
C GLY A 48 5.36 33.31 -20.96
N GLU A 49 4.54 32.30 -20.71
CA GLU A 49 3.08 32.42 -20.72
C GLU A 49 2.59 32.59 -19.28
N PRO A 50 1.85 33.68 -18.96
CA PRO A 50 1.38 33.89 -17.60
C PRO A 50 0.41 32.76 -17.22
N VAL A 51 0.63 32.13 -16.07
CA VAL A 51 -0.28 31.08 -15.59
C VAL A 51 -1.67 31.67 -15.33
N ILE A 52 -2.66 31.27 -16.11
CA ILE A 52 -4.05 31.72 -15.97
C ILE A 52 -4.86 30.65 -15.24
N GLY A 53 -5.51 31.04 -14.14
CA GLY A 53 -6.44 30.19 -13.40
C GLY A 53 -5.89 29.64 -12.09
N SER A 54 -6.76 28.95 -11.34
CA SER A 54 -6.39 28.35 -10.05
C SER A 54 -5.64 27.01 -10.23
N SER A 55 -4.68 26.74 -9.36
CA SER A 55 -4.03 25.41 -9.28
C SER A 55 -4.91 24.34 -8.63
N PHE A 56 -6.02 24.76 -7.99
CA PHE A 56 -7.01 23.87 -7.38
C PHE A 56 -8.09 23.51 -8.38
N VAL A 57 -7.78 22.54 -9.25
CA VAL A 57 -8.72 21.93 -10.19
C VAL A 57 -9.13 20.55 -9.69
N GLN A 58 -10.36 20.13 -9.99
CA GLN A 58 -10.81 18.77 -9.73
C GLN A 58 -10.13 17.83 -10.73
N PHE A 59 -9.19 17.03 -10.22
CA PHE A 59 -8.58 15.95 -10.99
C PHE A 59 -9.58 14.78 -11.16
N ASP A 60 -9.33 13.93 -12.14
CA ASP A 60 -10.18 12.78 -12.42
C ASP A 60 -10.29 11.86 -11.17
N LEU A 61 -11.50 11.39 -10.86
CA LEU A 61 -11.77 10.49 -9.73
C LEU A 61 -10.93 9.19 -9.79
N ARG A 62 -10.40 8.82 -10.97
CA ARG A 62 -9.54 7.64 -11.15
C ARG A 62 -8.33 7.61 -10.23
N PHE A 63 -7.73 8.77 -9.92
CA PHE A 63 -6.61 8.82 -8.96
C PHE A 63 -7.04 8.35 -7.56
N TYR A 64 -8.27 8.68 -7.16
CA TYR A 64 -8.84 8.23 -5.90
C TYR A 64 -9.12 6.72 -5.91
N VAL A 65 -9.63 6.17 -7.01
CA VAL A 65 -9.87 4.71 -7.13
C VAL A 65 -8.58 3.93 -6.99
N VAL A 66 -7.50 4.36 -7.66
CA VAL A 66 -6.18 3.71 -7.53
C VAL A 66 -5.65 3.81 -6.10
N ALA A 67 -5.77 4.96 -5.43
CA ALA A 67 -5.36 5.13 -4.05
C ALA A 67 -6.16 4.23 -3.09
N LEU A 68 -7.48 4.13 -3.29
CA LEU A 68 -8.34 3.27 -2.48
C LEU A 68 -8.01 1.79 -2.68
N LEU A 69 -7.78 1.36 -3.92
CA LEU A 69 -7.30 0.00 -4.20
C LEU A 69 -5.96 -0.26 -3.53
N PHE A 70 -5.00 0.66 -3.62
CA PHE A 70 -3.71 0.54 -2.96
C PHE A 70 -3.86 0.32 -1.46
N ILE A 71 -4.69 1.10 -0.77
CA ILE A 71 -4.93 0.94 0.67
C ILE A 71 -5.54 -0.42 1.00
N ILE A 72 -6.50 -0.89 0.20
CA ILE A 72 -7.12 -2.22 0.40
C ILE A 72 -6.08 -3.33 0.23
N PHE A 73 -5.26 -3.28 -0.83
CA PHE A 73 -4.17 -4.24 -1.06
C PHE A 73 -3.04 -4.15 -0.01
N ASP A 74 -2.74 -2.96 0.50
CA ASP A 74 -1.70 -2.77 1.52
C ASP A 74 -2.13 -3.39 2.86
N VAL A 75 -3.37 -3.16 3.27
CA VAL A 75 -3.98 -3.80 4.44
C VAL A 75 -4.04 -5.31 4.27
N GLU A 76 -4.34 -5.81 3.08
CA GLU A 76 -4.29 -7.24 2.77
C GLU A 76 -2.90 -7.82 3.07
N ILE A 77 -1.83 -7.20 2.54
CA ILE A 77 -0.46 -7.68 2.75
C ILE A 77 -0.08 -7.62 4.23
N ALA A 78 -0.60 -6.65 4.99
CA ALA A 78 -0.39 -6.62 6.43
C ALA A 78 -0.94 -7.88 7.13
N PHE A 79 -2.08 -8.43 6.66
CA PHE A 79 -2.64 -9.70 7.16
C PHE A 79 -1.86 -10.95 6.74
N PHE A 80 -1.03 -10.88 5.69
CA PHE A 80 -0.17 -12.00 5.31
C PHE A 80 0.91 -12.28 6.35
N PHE A 81 1.36 -11.28 7.12
CA PHE A 81 2.39 -11.47 8.14
C PHE A 81 1.98 -12.47 9.25
N PRO A 82 0.90 -12.24 10.02
CA PRO A 82 0.50 -13.18 11.06
C PRO A 82 0.21 -14.57 10.49
N TRP A 83 -0.47 -14.64 9.33
CA TRP A 83 -0.71 -15.90 8.62
C TRP A 83 0.58 -16.65 8.30
N ALA A 84 1.57 -15.97 7.69
CA ALA A 84 2.84 -16.57 7.30
C ALA A 84 3.61 -17.13 8.51
N THR A 85 3.51 -16.45 9.67
CA THR A 85 4.16 -16.95 10.90
C THR A 85 3.53 -18.25 11.41
N VAL A 86 2.21 -18.39 11.34
CA VAL A 86 1.49 -19.60 11.77
C VAL A 86 1.71 -20.74 10.78
N PHE A 87 1.49 -20.47 9.49
CA PHE A 87 1.67 -21.47 8.43
C PHE A 87 3.11 -22.00 8.38
N GLY A 88 4.10 -21.11 8.51
CA GLY A 88 5.52 -21.49 8.52
C GLY A 88 5.87 -22.42 9.68
N LYS A 89 5.42 -22.11 10.90
CA LYS A 89 5.66 -22.93 12.09
C LYS A 89 4.93 -24.27 12.03
N ALA A 90 3.67 -24.29 11.60
CA ALA A 90 2.90 -25.52 11.41
C ALA A 90 3.54 -26.46 10.38
N THR A 91 4.08 -25.90 9.29
CA THR A 91 4.79 -26.67 8.27
C THR A 91 6.10 -27.26 8.79
N GLN A 92 6.85 -26.52 9.61
CA GLN A 92 8.08 -27.03 10.24
C GLN A 92 7.81 -28.22 11.15
N LEU A 93 6.75 -28.18 11.96
CA LEU A 93 6.34 -29.30 12.83
C LEU A 93 5.93 -30.55 12.04
N THR A 94 5.54 -30.39 10.77
CA THR A 94 5.23 -31.50 9.88
C THR A 94 6.49 -32.15 9.28
N SER A 95 7.63 -31.44 9.29
CA SER A 95 8.88 -31.90 8.67
C SER A 95 9.37 -33.22 9.27
N PRO A 96 9.72 -34.23 8.44
CA PRO A 96 10.26 -35.51 8.91
C PRO A 96 11.50 -35.34 9.82
N ASN A 97 12.33 -34.35 9.52
CA ASN A 97 13.60 -34.10 10.19
C ASN A 97 13.47 -33.36 11.53
N MET A 98 12.26 -32.95 11.92
CA MET A 98 12.05 -32.21 13.17
C MET A 98 11.82 -33.18 14.34
N PRO A 99 12.66 -33.14 15.41
CA PRO A 99 12.41 -33.92 16.62
C PRO A 99 11.24 -33.28 17.39
N ILE A 100 10.14 -34.03 17.52
CA ILE A 100 8.93 -33.59 18.21
C ILE A 100 8.94 -33.98 19.69
N VAL A 101 9.51 -35.14 20.02
CA VAL A 101 9.62 -35.67 21.39
C VAL A 101 11.08 -35.58 21.85
N ALA A 102 11.32 -35.25 23.11
CA ALA A 102 12.66 -35.19 23.67
C ALA A 102 13.31 -36.58 23.69
N SER A 103 14.51 -36.72 23.10
CA SER A 103 15.24 -38.00 23.02
C SER A 103 16.38 -38.13 24.03
N GLU A 104 16.65 -37.11 24.85
CA GLU A 104 17.74 -37.11 25.84
C GLU A 104 17.23 -36.76 27.24
N VAL A 105 17.80 -37.46 28.24
CA VAL A 105 17.56 -37.49 29.70
C VAL A 105 16.68 -38.70 30.11
N LEU A 106 17.21 -39.88 30.46
CA LEU A 106 18.08 -40.23 31.61
C LEU A 106 17.57 -39.80 33.00
N SER A 107 16.26 -39.60 33.16
CA SER A 107 15.62 -39.65 34.48
C SER A 107 14.20 -40.16 34.29
N GLU A 108 13.80 -41.14 35.08
CA GLU A 108 12.42 -41.65 35.13
C GLU A 108 11.45 -40.47 35.27
N GLY A 109 10.67 -40.17 34.22
CA GLY A 109 9.64 -39.12 34.26
C GLY A 109 9.31 -38.51 32.90
N ASP A 110 8.23 -39.01 32.30
CA ASP A 110 7.47 -38.46 31.16
C ASP A 110 8.06 -38.54 29.74
N ALA A 111 7.81 -39.69 29.10
CA ALA A 111 7.91 -39.92 27.64
C ALA A 111 6.94 -39.06 26.79
N ASN A 112 6.25 -38.09 27.41
CA ASN A 112 5.22 -37.25 26.80
C ASN A 112 5.60 -35.76 26.79
N GLN A 113 6.89 -35.44 26.91
CA GLN A 113 7.39 -34.07 26.84
C GLN A 113 7.85 -33.72 25.41
N LEU A 114 7.43 -32.54 24.94
CA LEU A 114 7.87 -32.00 23.66
C LEU A 114 9.38 -31.71 23.68
N SER A 115 10.03 -31.92 22.54
CA SER A 115 11.37 -31.39 22.30
C SER A 115 11.38 -29.87 22.53
N PRO A 116 12.46 -29.30 23.12
CA PRO A 116 12.57 -27.84 23.31
C PRO A 116 12.32 -27.03 22.04
N MET A 117 12.72 -27.56 20.88
CA MET A 117 12.47 -26.90 19.59
C MET A 117 11.00 -26.93 19.18
N ALA A 118 10.29 -28.03 19.46
CA ALA A 118 8.88 -28.15 19.14
C ALA A 118 8.02 -27.28 20.09
N ALA A 119 8.35 -27.28 21.38
CA ALA A 119 7.71 -26.44 22.39
C ALA A 119 7.83 -24.95 22.04
N MET A 120 9.02 -24.50 21.64
CA MET A 120 9.25 -23.12 21.19
C MET A 120 8.34 -22.73 20.02
N ARG A 121 8.08 -23.62 19.04
CA ARG A 121 7.17 -23.30 17.94
C ARG A 121 5.72 -23.14 18.38
N PHE A 122 5.26 -23.96 19.32
CA PHE A 122 3.92 -23.83 19.89
C PHE A 122 3.76 -22.51 20.65
N GLU A 123 4.73 -22.18 21.49
CA GLU A 123 4.77 -20.91 22.21
C GLU A 123 4.80 -19.70 21.26
N GLU A 124 5.66 -19.75 20.24
CA GLU A 124 5.73 -18.71 19.20
C GLU A 124 4.43 -18.58 18.39
N MET A 125 3.61 -19.64 18.29
CA MET A 125 2.28 -19.60 17.66
C MET A 125 1.20 -19.06 18.61
N GLY A 126 1.52 -18.87 19.90
CA GLY A 126 0.53 -18.58 20.93
C GLY A 126 -0.41 -19.77 21.20
N ALA A 127 -0.01 -20.99 20.82
CA ALA A 127 -0.79 -22.20 20.97
C ALA A 127 -0.29 -23.01 22.18
N ALA A 128 -1.21 -23.56 22.97
CA ALA A 128 -0.82 -24.48 24.04
C ALA A 128 -0.16 -25.74 23.46
N PRO A 129 0.95 -26.23 24.04
CA PRO A 129 1.56 -27.47 23.61
C PRO A 129 0.58 -28.63 23.80
N VAL A 130 0.13 -29.23 22.70
CA VAL A 130 -0.79 -30.38 22.75
C VAL A 130 0.03 -31.66 22.62
N VAL A 131 0.34 -32.31 23.74
CA VAL A 131 0.79 -33.71 23.72
C VAL A 131 -0.39 -34.60 24.09
N GLY A 132 -1.28 -34.81 23.12
CA GLY A 132 -2.45 -35.67 23.27
C GLY A 132 -2.11 -37.16 23.14
N GLU A 133 -3.15 -38.01 23.25
CA GLU A 133 -3.05 -39.44 22.93
C GLU A 133 -2.57 -39.61 21.46
N GLY A 134 -1.34 -40.09 21.28
CA GLY A 134 -0.72 -40.24 19.94
C GLY A 134 0.67 -39.61 19.78
N GLY A 135 1.21 -38.96 20.81
CA GLY A 135 2.62 -38.53 20.86
C GLY A 135 3.05 -37.69 19.64
N ALA A 136 4.19 -38.02 19.05
CA ALA A 136 4.75 -37.28 17.91
C ALA A 136 3.84 -37.28 16.67
N GLU A 137 3.14 -38.39 16.41
CA GLU A 137 2.26 -38.52 15.24
C GLU A 137 0.99 -37.67 15.38
N GLY A 138 0.41 -37.63 16.58
CA GLY A 138 -0.74 -36.78 16.88
C GLY A 138 -0.43 -35.29 16.70
N VAL A 139 0.76 -34.87 17.14
CA VAL A 139 1.28 -33.50 16.92
C VAL A 139 1.43 -33.20 15.43
N ARG A 140 2.06 -34.09 14.66
CA ARG A 140 2.24 -33.91 13.21
C ARG A 140 0.92 -33.86 12.47
N ALA A 141 -0.05 -34.71 12.84
CA ALA A 141 -1.38 -34.71 12.24
C ALA A 141 -2.12 -33.39 12.51
N THR A 142 -2.02 -32.87 13.74
CA THR A 142 -2.62 -31.58 14.12
C THR A 142 -1.94 -30.42 13.40
N ALA A 143 -0.61 -30.40 13.36
CA ALA A 143 0.16 -29.39 12.64
C ALA A 143 -0.16 -29.37 11.13
N ARG A 144 -0.31 -30.55 10.52
CA ARG A 144 -0.72 -30.67 9.11
C ARG A 144 -2.14 -30.14 8.89
N LYS A 145 -3.09 -30.46 9.77
CA LYS A 145 -4.45 -29.90 9.70
C LYS A 145 -4.41 -28.38 9.81
N LEU A 146 -3.68 -27.84 10.79
CA LEU A 146 -3.52 -26.41 10.98
C LEU A 146 -2.90 -25.74 9.73
N ALA A 147 -1.84 -26.33 9.16
CA ALA A 147 -1.22 -25.81 7.93
C ALA A 147 -2.20 -25.79 6.75
N LEU A 148 -2.99 -26.85 6.57
CA LEU A 148 -4.01 -26.93 5.52
C LEU A 148 -5.14 -25.92 5.75
N THR A 149 -5.61 -25.77 6.99
CA THR A 149 -6.63 -24.78 7.35
C THR A 149 -6.11 -23.37 7.11
N SER A 150 -4.92 -23.03 7.60
CA SER A 150 -4.31 -21.72 7.33
C SER A 150 -4.14 -21.47 5.84
N PHE A 151 -3.72 -22.47 5.06
CA PHE A 151 -3.62 -22.34 3.60
C PHE A 151 -4.98 -22.08 2.95
N ALA A 152 -6.04 -22.76 3.39
CA ALA A 152 -7.40 -22.51 2.90
C ALA A 152 -7.89 -21.11 3.28
N ASP A 153 -7.65 -20.67 4.52
CA ASP A 153 -8.05 -19.35 5.01
C ASP A 153 -7.45 -18.23 4.17
N ILE A 154 -6.14 -18.28 3.88
CA ILE A 154 -5.50 -17.27 3.04
C ILE A 154 -5.98 -17.32 1.59
N ALA A 155 -6.28 -18.52 1.07
CA ALA A 155 -6.77 -18.66 -0.29
C ALA A 155 -8.17 -18.05 -0.44
N VAL A 156 -9.05 -18.26 0.56
CA VAL A 156 -10.38 -17.64 0.60
C VAL A 156 -10.25 -16.12 0.73
N PHE A 157 -9.41 -15.64 1.65
CA PHE A 157 -9.17 -14.22 1.87
C PHE A 157 -8.70 -13.53 0.58
N PHE A 158 -7.66 -14.09 -0.06
CA PHE A 158 -7.12 -13.58 -1.31
C PHE A 158 -8.12 -13.67 -2.49
N ALA A 159 -8.94 -14.73 -2.54
CA ALA A 159 -9.96 -14.88 -3.58
C ALA A 159 -11.03 -13.78 -3.51
N VAL A 160 -11.46 -13.40 -2.30
CA VAL A 160 -12.41 -12.28 -2.11
C VAL A 160 -11.82 -10.99 -2.65
N LEU A 161 -10.55 -10.72 -2.39
CA LEU A 161 -9.87 -9.54 -2.94
C LEU A 161 -9.78 -9.62 -4.46
N LEU A 162 -9.34 -10.75 -5.02
CA LEU A 162 -9.27 -10.97 -6.47
C LEU A 162 -10.62 -10.71 -7.16
N VAL A 163 -11.74 -11.11 -6.54
CA VAL A 163 -13.08 -10.80 -7.05
C VAL A 163 -13.35 -9.29 -7.04
N GLY A 164 -13.03 -8.59 -5.94
CA GLY A 164 -13.17 -7.14 -5.86
C GLY A 164 -12.31 -6.40 -6.88
N PHE A 165 -11.06 -6.82 -7.06
CA PHE A 165 -10.15 -6.29 -8.06
C PHE A 165 -10.66 -6.55 -9.49
N ALA A 166 -11.05 -7.79 -9.80
CA ALA A 166 -11.61 -8.16 -11.09
C ALA A 166 -12.89 -7.38 -11.40
N TYR A 167 -13.70 -7.07 -10.38
CA TYR A 167 -14.89 -6.25 -10.52
C TYR A 167 -14.55 -4.81 -10.93
N VAL A 168 -13.60 -4.16 -10.25
CA VAL A 168 -13.17 -2.79 -10.59
C VAL A 168 -12.51 -2.75 -11.97
N TRP A 169 -11.71 -3.77 -12.30
CA TRP A 169 -11.12 -3.93 -13.63
C TRP A 169 -12.19 -4.08 -14.71
N ARG A 170 -13.17 -4.96 -14.50
CA ARG A 170 -14.27 -5.18 -15.46
C ARG A 170 -15.11 -3.92 -15.66
N ARG A 171 -15.27 -3.09 -14.63
CA ARG A 171 -16.00 -1.83 -14.72
C ARG A 171 -15.25 -0.77 -15.54
N GLY A 172 -13.93 -0.91 -15.69
CA GLY A 172 -13.09 0.03 -16.43
C GLY A 172 -12.73 1.29 -15.63
N ASP A 173 -12.86 1.26 -14.31
CA ASP A 173 -12.48 2.39 -13.44
C ASP A 173 -10.97 2.68 -13.48
N LEU A 174 -10.18 1.77 -14.07
CA LEU A 174 -8.74 1.88 -14.28
C LEU A 174 -8.34 2.36 -15.69
N ASP A 175 -9.29 2.50 -16.63
CA ASP A 175 -8.98 2.85 -18.01
C ASP A 175 -8.59 4.33 -18.15
N TRP A 176 -7.35 4.63 -18.56
CA TRP A 176 -6.86 6.01 -18.72
C TRP A 176 -7.28 6.70 -20.02
N VAL A 177 -7.57 5.94 -21.09
CA VAL A 177 -7.66 6.44 -22.48
C VAL A 177 -8.99 7.16 -22.80
N ARG A 178 -9.97 7.21 -21.89
CA ARG A 178 -11.30 7.80 -22.15
C ARG A 178 -11.48 9.25 -21.72
N ALA A 179 -10.51 9.85 -21.02
CA ALA A 179 -10.65 11.19 -20.45
C ALA A 179 -10.57 12.36 -21.48
N THR A 180 -10.09 12.12 -22.71
CA THR A 180 -9.93 13.18 -23.74
C THR A 180 -11.03 13.23 -24.81
N THR A 181 -11.95 12.26 -24.83
CA THR A 181 -12.97 12.15 -25.90
C THR A 181 -14.23 12.94 -25.58
N ASN A 182 -14.61 13.11 -24.31
CA ASN A 182 -15.91 13.71 -23.97
C ASN A 182 -15.94 15.25 -24.03
N GLN A 183 -14.79 15.94 -24.02
CA GLN A 183 -14.77 17.41 -24.12
C GLN A 183 -14.79 17.95 -25.56
N ARG A 184 -14.55 17.10 -26.57
CA ARG A 184 -14.59 17.51 -27.99
C ARG A 184 -16.02 17.69 -28.52
N GLY A 185 -17.02 17.14 -27.84
CA GLY A 185 -18.43 17.25 -28.23
C GLY A 185 -19.10 18.56 -27.78
N GLU A 186 -18.69 19.15 -26.65
CA GLU A 186 -19.32 20.37 -26.11
C GLU A 186 -18.85 21.65 -26.81
N VAL A 187 -17.59 21.73 -27.24
CA VAL A 187 -17.04 22.94 -27.86
C VAL A 187 -17.59 23.17 -29.28
N VAL A 188 -17.99 22.09 -29.98
CA VAL A 188 -18.52 22.18 -31.36
C VAL A 188 -20.00 22.62 -31.40
N GLY A 189 -20.72 22.55 -30.28
CA GLY A 189 -22.15 22.91 -30.19
C GLY A 189 -22.43 24.36 -29.74
N ARG A 190 -21.42 25.11 -29.29
CA ARG A 190 -21.63 26.51 -28.92
C ARG A 190 -21.74 27.34 -30.20
N ALA A 191 -22.96 27.62 -30.62
CA ALA A 191 -23.23 28.60 -31.67
C ALA A 191 -22.40 29.86 -31.40
N PRO A 192 -21.78 30.47 -32.43
CA PRO A 192 -21.04 31.71 -32.24
C PRO A 192 -21.96 32.73 -31.56
N PRO A 193 -21.44 33.54 -30.62
CA PRO A 193 -22.25 34.57 -29.98
C PRO A 193 -22.93 35.37 -31.09
N ARG A 194 -24.28 35.41 -31.06
CA ARG A 194 -25.05 36.22 -32.01
C ARG A 194 -24.43 37.60 -32.00
N ALA A 195 -23.90 38.03 -33.14
CA ALA A 195 -23.43 39.39 -33.31
C ALA A 195 -24.56 40.29 -32.82
N MET A 196 -24.28 41.10 -31.79
CA MET A 196 -25.26 42.02 -31.23
C MET A 196 -25.90 42.79 -32.38
N GLU A 197 -27.20 42.61 -32.56
CA GLU A 197 -27.99 43.37 -33.52
C GLU A 197 -27.75 44.84 -33.23
N ALA A 198 -27.02 45.50 -34.13
CA ALA A 198 -26.85 46.93 -34.12
C ALA A 198 -28.24 47.55 -34.11
N THR A 199 -28.60 48.18 -33.00
CA THR A 199 -29.87 48.85 -32.79
C THR A 199 -30.11 49.84 -33.94
N GLN A 200 -30.95 49.42 -34.86
CA GLN A 200 -31.43 50.19 -36.00
C GLN A 200 -32.35 51.29 -35.46
N ARG A 201 -31.79 52.46 -35.13
CA ARG A 201 -32.58 53.67 -34.87
C ARG A 201 -33.20 54.14 -36.18
N SER A 202 -34.39 53.63 -36.50
CA SER A 202 -35.31 54.23 -37.46
C SER A 202 -36.03 55.42 -36.82
N GLY A 203 -36.10 56.53 -37.56
CA GLY A 203 -36.51 57.85 -37.08
C GLY A 203 -38.01 58.12 -36.96
N GLY A 204 -38.32 59.35 -36.54
CA GLY A 204 -39.68 59.90 -36.53
C GLY A 204 -39.87 61.14 -35.66
N SER A 205 -39.48 62.31 -36.18
CA SER A 205 -40.11 63.65 -36.04
C SER A 205 -41.06 63.96 -34.86
N VAL A 206 -40.74 64.98 -34.03
CA VAL A 206 -41.72 65.99 -33.56
C VAL A 206 -41.06 67.33 -33.17
N LEU A 207 -41.34 68.37 -33.96
CA LEU A 207 -41.61 69.79 -33.69
C LEU A 207 -41.08 70.52 -32.41
N SER A 208 -40.60 71.75 -32.68
CA SER A 208 -41.00 73.04 -32.08
C SER A 208 -39.98 73.85 -31.27
N ALA A 209 -39.98 75.14 -31.59
CA ALA A 209 -39.42 76.35 -30.95
C ALA A 209 -37.92 76.63 -31.13
#